data_AF-C5T9Y8-F1
#
_entry.id   AF-C5T9Y8-F1
#
_cell.length_a   1.000
_cell.length_b   1.000
_cell.length_c   1.000
_cell.angle_alpha   90.00
_cell.angle_beta   90.00
_cell.angle_gamma   90.00
#
_symmetry.space_group_name_H-M   'P 1'
#
loop_
_entity.id
_entity.type
_entity.pdbx_description
1 polymer ?
#
loop_
_entity_poly.entity_id
_entity_poly.type
_entity_poly.pdbx_seq_one_letter_code
_entity_poly.pdbx_strand_id
1 'polypeptide(L)'
;MEAIQVIAPLIGVVLGSVLSGIGAHIRARREHKRIVGSALADLLEVRHRIVGFDLVLEKIQSMAGLEPNALAQVRNLMDTAFPSDPMLEERYAQAVTQLAGVDPVLAFNLRSKNALPKVLSILRAQAASAGANLGMFESFESQLLRAARPSIDAAVLELGKSHSILTGLKVRRLVRKSDKLPEDVSQFFDKLAGSIPAISAGGRSAV
;
A
#
# COMPACT_ATOMS: atom_id res chain seq x y z
N MET A 1 -28.15 1.93 -62.13
CA MET A 1 -28.59 1.36 -60.83
C MET A 1 -27.63 0.29 -60.30
N GLU A 2 -26.89 -0.43 -61.15
CA GLU A 2 -25.96 -1.49 -60.72
C GLU A 2 -24.79 -1.00 -59.83
N ALA A 3 -24.21 0.18 -60.10
CA ALA A 3 -23.11 0.71 -59.29
C ALA A 3 -23.51 0.95 -57.82
N ILE A 4 -24.75 1.36 -57.57
CA ILE A 4 -25.27 1.62 -56.21
C ILE A 4 -25.40 0.31 -55.43
N GLN A 5 -25.79 -0.79 -56.09
CA GLN A 5 -25.91 -2.11 -55.47
C GLN A 5 -24.55 -2.68 -55.00
N VAL A 6 -23.46 -2.30 -55.66
CA VAL A 6 -22.09 -2.73 -55.27
C VAL A 6 -21.49 -1.80 -54.21
N ILE A 7 -21.72 -0.50 -54.30
CA ILE A 7 -21.12 0.49 -53.37
C ILE A 7 -21.73 0.39 -51.97
N ALA A 8 -23.05 0.19 -51.86
CA ALA A 8 -23.74 0.11 -50.57
C ALA A 8 -23.17 -0.95 -49.60
N PRO A 9 -22.97 -2.23 -49.98
CA PRO A 9 -22.39 -3.23 -49.09
C PRO A 9 -20.92 -2.93 -48.72
N LEU A 10 -20.14 -2.36 -49.65
CA LEU A 10 -18.76 -1.93 -49.37
C LEU A 10 -18.71 -0.87 -48.27
N ILE A 11 -19.58 0.14 -48.34
CA ILE A 11 -19.71 1.17 -47.29
C ILE A 11 -20.11 0.52 -45.96
N GLY A 12 -21.04 -0.43 -45.99
CA GLY A 12 -21.46 -1.17 -44.80
C GLY A 12 -20.31 -1.92 -44.12
N VAL A 13 -19.48 -2.63 -44.89
CA VAL A 13 -18.30 -3.34 -44.38
C VAL A 13 -17.27 -2.37 -43.79
N VAL A 14 -16.99 -1.26 -44.47
CA VAL A 14 -16.04 -0.24 -43.99
C VAL A 14 -16.53 0.37 -42.67
N LEU A 15 -17.79 0.83 -42.61
CA LEU A 15 -18.37 1.38 -41.38
C LEU A 15 -18.39 0.35 -40.24
N GLY A 16 -18.76 -0.89 -40.54
CA GLY A 16 -18.73 -1.99 -39.56
C GLY A 16 -17.33 -2.24 -39.00
N SER A 17 -16.30 -2.21 -39.86
CA SER A 17 -14.91 -2.40 -39.44
C SER A 17 -14.41 -1.26 -38.55
N VAL A 18 -14.73 0.00 -38.88
CA VAL A 18 -14.33 1.18 -38.10
C VAL A 18 -15.02 1.16 -36.72
N LEU A 19 -16.32 0.89 -36.68
CA LEU A 19 -17.06 0.79 -35.43
C LEU A 19 -16.55 -0.35 -34.54
N SER A 20 -16.24 -1.51 -35.14
CA SER A 20 -15.64 -2.64 -34.43
C SER A 20 -14.27 -2.30 -33.86
N GLY A 21 -13.41 -1.64 -34.65
CA GLY A 21 -12.09 -1.18 -34.22
C GLY A 21 -12.14 -0.19 -33.06
N ILE A 22 -13.05 0.79 -33.11
CA ILE A 22 -13.29 1.73 -31.99
C ILE A 22 -13.75 0.98 -30.75
N GLY A 23 -14.69 0.04 -30.90
CA GLY A 23 -15.18 -0.79 -29.80
C GLY A 23 -14.07 -1.61 -29.14
N ALA A 24 -13.23 -2.25 -29.95
CA ALA A 24 -12.08 -3.03 -29.48
C ALA A 24 -11.06 -2.13 -28.74
N HIS A 25 -10.77 -0.94 -29.29
CA HIS A 25 -9.85 0.00 -28.65
C HIS A 25 -10.37 0.49 -27.29
N ILE A 26 -11.66 0.81 -27.19
CA ILE A 26 -12.27 1.24 -25.92
C ILE A 26 -12.22 0.10 -24.89
N ARG A 27 -12.52 -1.13 -25.29
CA ARG A 27 -12.45 -2.30 -24.38
C ARG A 27 -11.02 -2.53 -23.88
N ALA A 28 -10.03 -2.49 -24.77
CA ALA A 28 -8.61 -2.63 -24.40
C ALA A 28 -8.19 -1.55 -23.38
N ARG A 29 -8.61 -0.29 -23.58
CA ARG A 29 -8.33 0.78 -22.62
C ARG A 29 -9.03 0.58 -21.26
N ARG A 30 -10.26 0.08 -21.26
CA ARG A 30 -10.98 -0.22 -20.00
C ARG A 30 -10.31 -1.35 -19.24
N GLU A 31 -9.90 -2.40 -19.95
CA GLU A 31 -9.23 -3.55 -19.36
C GLU A 31 -7.87 -3.16 -18.76
N HIS A 32 -7.08 -2.36 -19.48
CA HIS A 32 -5.85 -1.80 -18.95
C HIS A 32 -6.11 -1.00 -17.66
N LYS A 33 -7.09 -0.10 -17.65
CA LYS A 33 -7.45 0.65 -16.43
C LYS A 33 -7.88 -0.25 -15.29
N ARG A 34 -8.63 -1.32 -15.56
CA ARG A 34 -9.07 -2.29 -14.55
C ARG A 34 -7.87 -2.97 -13.87
N ILE A 35 -6.90 -3.45 -14.67
CA ILE A 35 -5.69 -4.10 -14.17
C ILE A 35 -4.85 -3.13 -13.33
N VAL A 36 -4.60 -1.92 -13.85
CA VAL A 36 -3.85 -0.88 -13.11
C VAL A 36 -4.58 -0.46 -11.84
N GLY A 37 -5.90 -0.35 -11.89
CA GLY A 37 -6.74 -0.02 -10.74
C GLY A 37 -6.65 -1.06 -9.62
N SER A 38 -6.66 -2.35 -9.98
CA SER A 38 -6.45 -3.44 -9.01
C SER A 38 -5.07 -3.35 -8.36
N ALA A 39 -4.00 -3.26 -9.17
CA ALA A 39 -2.64 -3.16 -8.66
C ALA A 39 -2.43 -1.91 -7.78
N LEU A 40 -3.07 -0.79 -8.13
CA LEU A 40 -3.04 0.43 -7.32
C LEU A 40 -3.74 0.25 -5.97
N ALA A 41 -4.89 -0.44 -5.93
CA ALA A 41 -5.62 -0.69 -4.69
C ALA A 41 -4.80 -1.57 -3.74
N ASP A 42 -4.27 -2.69 -4.24
CA ASP A 42 -3.45 -3.60 -3.44
C ASP A 42 -2.16 -2.90 -2.94
N LEU A 43 -1.51 -2.08 -3.79
CA LEU A 43 -0.32 -1.34 -3.37
C LEU A 43 -0.63 -0.24 -2.35
N LEU A 44 -1.78 0.43 -2.45
CA LEU A 44 -2.23 1.41 -1.46
C LEU A 44 -2.49 0.75 -0.11
N GLU A 45 -3.01 -0.47 -0.10
CA GLU A 45 -3.21 -1.27 1.11
C GLU A 45 -1.86 -1.64 1.76
N VAL A 46 -0.91 -2.16 0.97
CA VAL A 46 0.47 -2.43 1.44
C VAL A 46 1.12 -1.17 2.00
N ARG A 47 1.00 -0.04 1.30
CA ARG A 47 1.52 1.25 1.74
C ARG A 47 0.87 1.70 3.05
N HIS A 48 -0.46 1.62 3.14
CA HIS A 48 -1.20 2.01 4.33
C HIS A 48 -0.74 1.21 5.54
N ARG A 49 -0.50 -0.09 5.35
CA ARG A 49 0.04 -0.94 6.42
C ARG A 49 1.43 -0.50 6.86
N ILE A 50 2.37 -0.32 5.93
CA ILE A 50 3.75 0.07 6.27
C ILE A 50 3.79 1.43 6.95
N VAL A 51 3.16 2.45 6.35
CA VAL A 51 3.22 3.83 6.85
C VAL A 51 2.32 4.04 8.07
N GLY A 52 1.12 3.46 8.04
CA GLY A 52 0.12 3.64 9.10
C GLY A 52 0.55 3.01 10.42
N PHE A 53 1.14 1.80 10.39
CA PHE A 53 1.64 1.15 11.61
C PHE A 53 2.74 1.97 12.27
N ASP A 54 3.72 2.45 11.51
CA ASP A 54 4.83 3.23 12.07
C ASP A 54 4.32 4.54 12.69
N LEU A 55 3.37 5.24 12.06
CA LEU A 55 2.78 6.46 12.62
C LEU A 55 2.01 6.22 13.91
N VAL A 56 1.27 5.11 14.00
CA VAL A 56 0.55 4.75 15.22
C VAL A 56 1.54 4.42 16.35
N LEU A 57 2.59 3.64 16.05
CA LEU A 57 3.61 3.30 17.03
C LEU A 57 4.40 4.52 17.50
N GLU A 58 4.78 5.43 16.59
CA GLU A 58 5.44 6.70 16.93
C GLU A 58 4.56 7.54 17.86
N LYS A 59 3.24 7.60 17.60
CA LYS A 59 2.29 8.31 18.48
C LYS A 59 2.17 7.65 19.85
N ILE A 60 2.02 6.32 19.92
CA ILE A 60 1.97 5.60 21.20
C ILE A 60 3.27 5.82 22.00
N GLN A 61 4.43 5.71 21.36
CA GLN A 61 5.72 5.97 21.97
C GLN A 61 5.81 7.39 22.53
N SER A 62 5.36 8.40 21.76
CA SER A 62 5.37 9.80 22.19
C SER A 62 4.44 10.09 23.37
N MET A 63 3.33 9.35 23.49
CA MET A 63 2.33 9.57 24.53
C MET A 63 2.66 8.86 25.84
N ALA A 64 3.09 7.61 25.75
CA ALA A 64 3.29 6.75 26.92
C ALA A 64 4.75 6.69 27.39
N GLY A 65 5.69 7.28 26.63
CA GLY A 65 7.12 7.26 26.97
C GLY A 65 7.68 5.84 27.06
N LEU A 66 7.20 4.95 26.18
CA LEU A 66 7.51 3.52 26.26
C LEU A 66 9.00 3.27 26.00
N GLU A 67 9.58 2.45 26.87
CA GLU A 67 10.88 1.80 26.63
C GLU A 67 10.82 0.95 25.35
N PRO A 68 11.95 0.77 24.62
CA PRO A 68 11.98 0.00 23.37
C PRO A 68 11.37 -1.40 23.50
N ASN A 69 11.64 -2.09 24.61
CA ASN A 69 11.09 -3.43 24.86
C ASN A 69 9.55 -3.44 25.00
N ALA A 70 8.96 -2.38 25.55
CA ALA A 70 7.51 -2.24 25.64
C ALA A 70 6.90 -1.91 24.28
N LEU A 71 7.60 -1.13 23.44
CA LEU A 71 7.17 -0.83 22.08
C LEU A 71 7.07 -2.11 21.23
N ALA A 72 8.01 -3.04 21.40
CA ALA A 72 7.98 -4.35 20.75
C ALA A 72 6.73 -5.17 21.12
N GLN A 73 6.36 -5.15 22.40
CA GLN A 73 5.14 -5.82 22.86
C GLN A 73 3.88 -5.16 22.27
N VAL A 74 3.84 -3.83 22.21
CA VAL A 74 2.74 -3.09 21.57
C VAL A 74 2.65 -3.43 20.08
N ARG A 75 3.77 -3.51 19.37
CA ARG A 75 3.80 -3.91 17.96
C ARG A 75 3.24 -5.33 17.77
N ASN A 76 3.63 -6.29 18.61
CA ASN A 76 3.09 -7.66 18.58
C ASN A 76 1.58 -7.70 18.88
N LEU A 77 1.11 -6.89 19.83
CA LEU A 77 -0.32 -6.75 20.12
C LEU A 77 -1.07 -6.13 18.95
N MET A 78 -0.51 -5.11 18.28
CA MET A 78 -1.08 -4.50 17.09
C MET A 78 -1.15 -5.48 15.92
N ASP A 79 -0.09 -6.25 15.67
CA ASP A 79 -0.08 -7.29 14.63
C ASP A 79 -1.14 -8.37 14.89
N THR A 80 -1.44 -8.64 16.16
CA THR A 80 -2.49 -9.60 16.57
C THR A 80 -3.89 -9.01 16.48
N ALA A 81 -4.06 -7.74 16.88
CA ALA A 81 -5.35 -7.03 16.86
C ALA A 81 -5.78 -6.64 15.43
N PHE A 82 -4.81 -6.37 14.56
CA PHE A 82 -5.00 -5.98 13.17
C PHE A 82 -4.20 -6.94 12.26
N PRO A 83 -4.62 -8.21 12.19
CA PRO A 83 -3.90 -9.20 11.39
C PRO A 83 -3.90 -8.78 9.92
N SER A 84 -2.77 -9.01 9.25
CA SER A 84 -2.69 -8.93 7.79
C SER A 84 -3.79 -9.74 7.15
N ASP A 85 -4.41 -9.22 6.08
CA ASP A 85 -5.09 -10.09 5.13
C ASP A 85 -4.05 -11.07 4.55
N PRO A 86 -4.15 -12.39 4.83
CA PRO A 86 -3.20 -13.37 4.31
C PRO A 86 -3.23 -13.44 2.78
N MET A 87 -4.34 -13.01 2.15
CA MET A 87 -4.47 -12.97 0.71
C MET A 87 -3.89 -11.71 0.08
N LEU A 88 -3.48 -10.70 0.87
CA LEU A 88 -2.97 -9.44 0.30
C LEU A 88 -1.71 -9.66 -0.56
N GLU A 89 -0.78 -10.50 -0.09
CA GLU A 89 0.43 -10.83 -0.86
C GLU A 89 0.10 -11.54 -2.17
N GLU A 90 -0.89 -12.46 -2.13
CA GLU A 90 -1.35 -13.20 -3.30
C GLU A 90 -2.08 -12.29 -4.30
N ARG A 91 -3.03 -11.46 -3.82
CA ARG A 91 -3.74 -10.47 -4.63
C ARG A 91 -2.77 -9.50 -5.30
N TYR A 92 -1.81 -8.98 -4.54
CA TYR A 92 -0.77 -8.11 -5.08
C TYR A 92 0.08 -8.82 -6.13
N ALA A 93 0.56 -10.05 -5.87
CA ALA A 93 1.35 -10.81 -6.82
C ALA A 93 0.57 -11.12 -8.12
N GLN A 94 -0.73 -11.41 -7.99
CA GLN A 94 -1.62 -11.62 -9.13
C GLN A 94 -1.82 -10.32 -9.92
N ALA A 95 -2.09 -9.20 -9.26
CA ALA A 95 -2.27 -7.90 -9.90
C ALA A 95 -0.99 -7.45 -10.65
N VAL A 96 0.18 -7.65 -10.04
CA VAL A 96 1.48 -7.38 -10.69
C VAL A 96 1.73 -8.31 -11.87
N THR A 97 1.30 -9.57 -11.79
CA THR A 97 1.42 -10.52 -12.91
C THR A 97 0.51 -10.15 -14.07
N GLN A 98 -0.72 -9.72 -13.80
CA GLN A 98 -1.62 -9.20 -14.84
C GLN A 98 -1.08 -7.91 -15.46
N LEU A 99 -0.51 -7.02 -14.64
CA LEU A 99 0.11 -5.78 -15.11
C LEU A 99 1.28 -6.05 -16.05
N ALA A 100 2.05 -7.12 -15.85
CA ALA A 100 3.17 -7.48 -16.72
C ALA A 100 2.76 -7.70 -18.19
N GLY A 101 1.50 -8.08 -18.44
CA GLY A 101 0.95 -8.21 -19.79
C GLY A 101 0.70 -6.89 -20.51
N VAL A 102 0.65 -5.76 -19.78
CA VAL A 102 0.35 -4.43 -20.32
C VAL A 102 1.52 -3.45 -20.14
N ASP A 103 2.20 -3.52 -19.00
CA ASP A 103 3.36 -2.72 -18.64
C ASP A 103 4.40 -3.58 -17.88
N PRO A 104 5.30 -4.26 -18.61
CA PRO A 104 6.28 -5.18 -18.01
C PRO A 104 7.33 -4.46 -17.16
N VAL A 105 7.67 -3.21 -17.49
CA VAL A 105 8.66 -2.42 -16.74
C VAL A 105 8.10 -2.03 -15.38
N LEU A 106 6.87 -1.52 -15.34
CA LEU A 106 6.19 -1.20 -14.09
C LEU A 106 5.98 -2.46 -13.24
N ALA A 107 5.55 -3.56 -13.86
CA ALA A 107 5.38 -4.84 -13.16
C ALA A 107 6.69 -5.34 -12.54
N PHE A 108 7.81 -5.26 -13.26
CA PHE A 108 9.13 -5.62 -12.72
C PHE A 108 9.49 -4.75 -11.49
N ASN A 109 9.30 -3.44 -11.60
CA ASN A 109 9.53 -2.50 -10.49
C ASN A 109 8.66 -2.83 -9.28
N LEU A 110 7.40 -3.23 -9.47
CA LEU A 110 6.48 -3.63 -8.41
C LEU A 110 6.84 -4.98 -7.77
N ARG A 111 7.34 -5.96 -8.53
CA ARG A 111 7.78 -7.25 -7.97
C ARG A 111 8.89 -7.08 -6.95
N SER A 112 9.86 -6.21 -7.22
CA SER A 112 10.95 -5.93 -6.28
C SER A 112 10.46 -5.39 -4.93
N LYS A 113 9.30 -4.71 -4.92
CA LYS A 113 8.68 -4.13 -3.72
C LYS A 113 7.92 -5.16 -2.89
N ASN A 114 7.45 -6.26 -3.49
CA ASN A 114 6.81 -7.35 -2.76
C ASN A 114 7.78 -8.16 -1.89
N ALA A 115 9.07 -8.08 -2.18
CA ALA A 115 10.06 -8.84 -1.44
C ALA A 115 10.19 -8.33 0.01
N LEU A 116 9.86 -7.06 0.27
CA LEU A 116 10.14 -6.42 1.55
C LEU A 116 9.42 -7.08 2.74
N PRO A 117 8.09 -7.33 2.72
CA PRO A 117 7.42 -8.01 3.84
C PRO A 117 7.99 -9.41 4.11
N LYS A 118 8.31 -10.16 3.05
CA LYS A 118 8.90 -11.49 3.14
C LYS A 118 10.32 -11.47 3.71
N VAL A 119 11.13 -10.49 3.30
CA VAL A 119 12.48 -10.29 3.87
C VAL A 119 12.37 -9.94 5.34
N LEU A 120 11.47 -9.03 5.72
CA LEU A 120 11.25 -8.66 7.12
C LEU A 120 10.78 -9.85 7.97
N SER A 121 9.87 -10.68 7.46
CA SER A 121 9.39 -11.86 8.21
C SER A 121 10.49 -12.90 8.41
N ILE A 122 11.32 -13.16 7.39
CA ILE A 122 12.48 -14.06 7.50
C ILE A 122 13.48 -13.52 8.52
N LEU A 123 13.78 -12.22 8.46
CA LEU A 123 14.74 -11.61 9.39
C LEU A 123 14.21 -11.63 10.83
N ARG A 124 12.91 -11.37 11.05
CA ARG A 124 12.27 -11.51 12.38
C ARG A 124 12.40 -12.93 12.91
N ALA A 125 12.13 -13.94 12.07
CA ALA A 125 12.24 -15.34 12.47
C ALA A 125 13.68 -15.74 12.81
N GLN A 126 14.67 -15.24 12.06
CA GLN A 126 16.09 -15.46 12.36
C GLN A 126 16.53 -14.72 13.64
N ALA A 127 16.08 -13.49 13.85
CA ALA A 127 16.39 -12.74 15.07
C ALA A 127 15.84 -13.47 16.31
N ALA A 128 14.61 -13.99 16.23
CA ALA A 128 13.99 -14.77 17.30
C ALA A 128 14.75 -16.08 17.58
N SER A 129 15.19 -16.81 16.54
CA SER A 129 15.91 -18.08 16.72
C SER A 129 17.35 -17.89 17.21
N ALA A 130 17.99 -16.77 16.88
CA ALA A 130 19.35 -16.45 17.30
C ALA A 130 19.43 -15.85 18.72
N GLY A 131 18.30 -15.60 19.38
CA GLY A 131 18.27 -14.88 20.66
C GLY A 131 18.78 -13.44 20.53
N ALA A 132 18.65 -12.84 19.34
CA ALA A 132 19.13 -11.49 19.09
C ALA A 132 18.33 -10.47 19.92
N ASN A 133 18.98 -9.37 20.29
CA ASN A 133 18.32 -8.27 20.98
C ASN A 133 17.24 -7.67 20.05
N LEU A 134 15.97 -7.84 20.43
CA LEU A 134 14.80 -7.36 19.69
C LEU A 134 14.90 -5.86 19.36
N GLY A 135 15.44 -5.04 20.26
CA GLY A 135 15.57 -3.60 20.02
C GLY A 135 16.52 -3.23 18.87
N MET A 136 17.58 -4.03 18.66
CA MET A 136 18.49 -3.82 17.51
C MET A 136 17.76 -4.15 16.20
N PHE A 137 16.97 -5.22 16.21
CA PHE A 137 16.19 -5.64 15.05
C PHE A 137 15.12 -4.60 14.68
N GLU A 138 14.40 -4.06 15.66
CA GLU A 138 13.40 -3.02 15.43
C GLU A 138 14.01 -1.73 14.85
N SER A 139 15.18 -1.33 15.35
CA SER A 139 15.90 -0.18 14.79
C SER A 139 16.27 -0.42 13.32
N PHE A 140 16.76 -1.62 12.98
CA PHE A 140 17.07 -1.98 11.60
C PHE A 140 15.81 -2.02 10.72
N GLU A 141 14.75 -2.66 11.19
CA GLU A 141 13.47 -2.76 10.48
C GLU A 141 12.89 -1.38 10.19
N SER A 142 12.83 -0.50 11.20
CA SER A 142 12.32 0.87 11.02
C SER A 142 13.15 1.68 10.01
N GLN A 143 14.47 1.54 10.00
CA GLN A 143 15.35 2.16 9.00
C GLN A 143 15.08 1.61 7.59
N LEU A 144 14.91 0.29 7.46
CA LEU A 144 14.60 -0.36 6.19
C LEU A 144 13.25 0.09 5.65
N LEU A 145 12.21 0.16 6.49
CA LEU A 145 10.89 0.65 6.12
C LEU A 145 10.91 2.12 5.71
N ARG A 146 11.62 2.98 6.46
CA ARG A 146 11.83 4.39 6.10
C ARG A 146 12.55 4.54 4.75
N ALA A 147 13.55 3.70 4.47
CA ALA A 147 14.25 3.71 3.18
C ALA A 147 13.39 3.18 2.02
N ALA A 148 12.48 2.23 2.28
CA ALA A 148 11.58 1.68 1.27
C ALA A 148 10.40 2.62 0.93
N ARG A 149 9.94 3.43 1.89
CA ARG A 149 8.77 4.30 1.74
C ARG A 149 8.79 5.18 0.48
N PRO A 150 9.86 5.93 0.14
CA PRO A 150 9.88 6.73 -1.09
C PRO A 150 9.68 5.92 -2.36
N SER A 151 10.19 4.68 -2.38
CA SER A 151 10.06 3.76 -3.52
C SER A 151 8.62 3.26 -3.68
N ILE A 152 7.94 2.97 -2.57
CA ILE A 152 6.52 2.59 -2.57
C ILE A 152 5.66 3.79 -3.00
N ASP A 153 5.92 4.97 -2.43
CA ASP A 153 5.24 6.22 -2.81
C ASP A 153 5.37 6.51 -4.31
N ALA A 154 6.57 6.35 -4.86
CA ALA A 154 6.81 6.52 -6.28
C ALA A 154 5.98 5.56 -7.14
N ALA A 155 5.91 4.28 -6.79
CA ALA A 155 5.09 3.30 -7.53
C ALA A 155 3.60 3.59 -7.43
N VAL A 156 3.12 3.99 -6.26
CA VAL A 156 1.72 4.39 -6.06
C VAL A 156 1.36 5.60 -6.92
N LEU A 157 2.25 6.60 -6.99
CA LEU A 157 2.07 7.77 -7.86
C LEU A 157 2.12 7.41 -9.35
N GLU A 158 2.99 6.48 -9.74
CA GLU A 158 3.12 5.99 -11.11
C GLU A 158 1.86 5.24 -11.56
N LEU A 159 1.41 4.25 -10.77
CA LEU A 159 0.15 3.54 -11.01
C LEU A 159 -1.06 4.48 -11.06
N GLY A 160 -1.10 5.47 -10.16
CA GLY A 160 -2.15 6.49 -10.14
C GLY A 160 -2.20 7.28 -11.45
N LYS A 161 -1.04 7.67 -12.01
CA LYS A 161 -0.94 8.35 -13.31
C LYS A 161 -1.35 7.45 -14.46
N SER A 162 -0.90 6.19 -14.47
CA SER A 162 -1.22 5.21 -15.51
C SER A 162 -2.72 4.88 -15.55
N HIS A 163 -3.41 4.97 -14.41
CA HIS A 163 -4.85 4.77 -14.35
C HIS A 163 -5.64 5.94 -14.98
N SER A 164 -5.50 7.15 -14.42
CA SER A 164 -6.10 8.37 -14.97
C SER A 164 -5.52 9.63 -14.31
N ILE A 165 -5.61 10.79 -14.98
CA ILE A 165 -5.17 12.07 -14.41
C ILE A 165 -5.86 12.37 -13.07
N LEU A 166 -7.18 12.16 -12.99
CA LEU A 166 -7.95 12.38 -11.77
C LEU A 166 -7.52 11.45 -10.64
N THR A 167 -7.30 10.17 -10.94
CA THR A 167 -6.79 9.19 -9.97
C THR A 167 -5.40 9.57 -9.50
N GLY A 168 -4.49 9.92 -10.41
CA GLY A 168 -3.13 10.38 -10.07
C GLY A 168 -3.14 11.60 -9.15
N LEU A 169 -4.04 12.56 -9.36
CA LEU A 169 -4.21 13.71 -8.48
C LEU A 169 -4.74 13.31 -7.09
N LYS A 170 -5.75 12.43 -7.03
CA LYS A 170 -6.29 11.91 -5.76
C LYS A 170 -5.23 11.16 -4.97
N VAL A 171 -4.51 10.24 -5.61
CA VAL A 171 -3.42 9.46 -5.02
C VAL A 171 -2.30 10.37 -4.53
N ARG A 172 -1.90 11.38 -5.32
CA ARG A 172 -0.91 12.37 -4.89
C ARG A 172 -1.34 13.12 -3.62
N ARG A 173 -2.61 13.51 -3.52
CA ARG A 173 -3.14 14.14 -2.31
C ARG A 173 -3.13 13.18 -1.12
N LEU A 174 -3.49 11.91 -1.35
CA LEU A 174 -3.48 10.87 -0.32
C LEU A 174 -2.08 10.63 0.23
N VAL A 175 -1.08 10.42 -0.64
CA VAL A 175 0.32 10.22 -0.27
C VAL A 175 0.85 11.42 0.54
N ARG A 176 0.56 12.66 0.11
CA ARG A 176 0.96 13.87 0.85
C ARG A 176 0.29 14.04 2.21
N LYS A 177 -0.97 13.61 2.36
CA LYS A 177 -1.71 13.73 3.63
C LYS A 177 -1.33 12.64 4.62
N SER A 178 -0.94 11.47 4.13
CA SER A 178 -0.70 10.27 4.94
C SER A 178 0.51 10.34 5.86
N ASP A 179 1.28 11.42 5.85
CA ASP A 179 2.34 11.69 6.83
C ASP A 179 1.76 12.10 8.20
N LYS A 180 0.43 12.25 8.27
CA LYS A 180 -0.32 12.54 9.49
C LYS A 180 -1.28 11.39 9.78
N LEU A 181 -1.44 11.08 11.05
CA LEU A 181 -2.50 10.17 11.52
C LEU A 181 -3.87 10.69 11.06
N PRO A 182 -4.79 9.81 10.63
CA PRO A 182 -6.17 10.19 10.39
C PRO A 182 -6.76 10.87 11.62
N GLU A 183 -7.59 11.90 11.40
CA GLU A 183 -8.13 12.72 12.48
C GLU A 183 -8.89 11.87 13.50
N ASP A 184 -9.70 10.91 13.03
CA ASP A 184 -10.43 9.96 13.87
C ASP A 184 -9.51 9.14 14.78
N VAL A 185 -8.37 8.70 14.25
CA VAL A 185 -7.38 7.93 15.00
C VAL A 185 -6.68 8.83 16.03
N SER A 186 -6.34 10.07 15.65
CA SER A 186 -5.76 11.03 16.59
C SER A 186 -6.70 11.38 17.73
N GLN A 187 -7.99 11.62 17.45
CA GLN A 187 -9.01 11.89 18.47
C GLN A 187 -9.21 10.69 19.40
N PHE A 188 -9.14 9.46 18.87
CA PHE A 188 -9.18 8.25 19.68
C PHE A 188 -8.00 8.19 20.66
N PHE A 189 -6.79 8.46 20.19
CA PHE A 189 -5.61 8.52 21.05
C PHE A 189 -5.72 9.64 22.09
N ASP A 190 -6.19 10.82 21.71
CA ASP A 190 -6.34 11.94 22.65
C ASP A 190 -7.38 11.63 23.74
N LYS A 191 -8.46 10.90 23.41
CA LYS A 191 -9.44 10.40 24.40
C LYS A 191 -8.83 9.34 25.32
N LEU A 192 -8.03 8.42 24.79
CA LEU A 192 -7.30 7.43 25.59
C LEU A 192 -6.30 8.09 26.53
N ALA A 193 -5.60 9.14 26.07
CA ALA A 193 -4.67 9.91 26.89
C ALA A 193 -5.36 10.52 28.11
N GLY A 194 -6.58 11.04 27.93
CA GLY A 194 -7.38 11.62 29.00
C GLY A 194 -8.02 10.61 29.94
N SER A 195 -8.20 9.35 29.52
CA SER A 195 -8.84 8.31 30.32
C SER A 195 -7.86 7.43 31.11
N ILE A 196 -6.58 7.40 30.73
CA ILE A 196 -5.54 6.75 31.54
C ILE A 196 -5.24 7.71 32.71
N PRO A 197 -5.66 7.41 33.95
CA PRO A 197 -5.26 8.22 35.10
C PRO A 197 -3.74 8.27 35.11
N ALA A 198 -3.12 9.42 35.38
CA ALA A 198 -1.67 9.55 35.37
C ALA A 198 -1.02 8.51 36.30
N ILE A 199 -0.60 7.36 35.75
CA ILE A 199 -0.02 6.25 36.52
C ILE A 199 1.36 6.64 37.09
N SER A 200 1.96 7.77 36.67
CA SER A 200 3.17 8.33 37.27
C SER A 200 2.84 9.55 38.12
N ALA A 201 2.94 9.52 39.45
CA ALA A 201 4.23 9.75 40.12
C ALA A 201 4.32 9.18 41.56
N GLY A 202 3.51 8.19 41.94
CA GLY A 202 3.45 7.66 43.31
C GLY A 202 4.57 6.68 43.73
N GLY A 203 5.50 6.33 42.83
CA GLY A 203 6.50 5.27 43.06
C GLY A 203 7.85 5.70 43.63
N ARG A 204 8.06 6.98 44.00
CA ARG A 204 9.24 7.39 44.79
C ARG A 204 8.97 7.14 46.28
N SER A 205 8.90 5.88 46.69
CA SER A 205 8.97 5.54 48.11
C SER A 205 10.44 5.57 48.54
N ALA A 206 10.69 6.36 49.57
CA ALA A 206 11.98 6.66 50.15
C ALA A 206 12.81 5.40 50.50
N VAL A 207 14.10 5.46 50.15
CA VAL A 207 15.20 4.79 50.86
C VAL A 207 16.08 5.91 51.40
#